data_AF-A0A6A3S507-F1
#
_entry.id   AF-A0A6A3S507-F1
#
_cell.length_a   1.000
_cell.length_b   1.000
_cell.length_c   1.000
_cell.angle_alpha   90.00
_cell.angle_beta   90.00
_cell.angle_gamma   90.00
#
_symmetry.space_group_name_H-M   'P 1'
#
loop_
_entity.id
_entity.type
_entity.pdbx_description
1 polymer ?
#
loop_
_entity_poly.entity_id
_entity_poly.type
_entity_poly.pdbx_seq_one_letter_code
_entity_poly.pdbx_strand_id
1 'polypeptide(L)' 'MTSRRLLCVGLLLAAAAAAEFFTPEDVPGPPEKVLVWPASASSVRLQFSPPLGVKPEGVNGAPVLGYKVQLARRVDE' A
#
# COMPACT_ATOMS: atom_id res chain seq x y z
N MET A 1 11.34 39.29 20.58
CA MET A 1 10.17 38.36 20.63
C MET A 1 9.60 37.97 19.25
N THR A 2 10.06 38.57 18.14
CA THR A 2 9.57 38.34 16.77
C THR A 2 10.18 37.13 16.08
N SER A 3 11.48 36.87 16.25
CA SER A 3 12.21 35.79 15.56
C SER A 3 11.67 34.38 15.86
N ARG A 4 11.31 34.09 17.12
CA ARG A 4 10.78 32.77 17.51
C ARG A 4 9.40 32.49 16.92
N ARG A 5 8.57 33.53 16.71
CA ARG A 5 7.25 33.41 16.08
C ARG A 5 7.37 33.16 14.58
N LEU A 6 8.29 33.86 13.90
CA LEU A 6 8.58 33.64 12.48
C LEU A 6 9.13 32.23 12.22
N LEU A 7 10.02 31.73 13.10
CA LEU A 7 10.53 30.37 13.01
C LEU A 7 9.41 29.33 13.19
N CYS A 8 8.53 29.51 14.18
CA CYS A 8 7.39 28.61 14.39
C CYS A 8 6.42 28.61 13.20
N VAL A 9 6.12 29.78 12.64
CA VAL A 9 5.26 29.90 11.45
C VAL A 9 5.91 29.23 10.24
N GLY A 10 7.22 29.41 10.04
CA GLY A 10 7.98 28.73 8.99
C GLY A 10 7.95 27.20 9.14
N LEU A 11 8.14 26.69 10.37
CA LEU A 11 8.05 25.25 10.64
C LEU A 11 6.65 24.70 10.39
N LEU A 12 5.60 25.43 10.81
CA LEU A 12 4.21 25.03 10.58
C LEU A 12 3.86 24.98 9.09
N LEU A 13 4.31 25.97 8.32
CA LEU A 13 4.10 26.00 6.87
C LEU A 13 4.83 24.87 6.15
N ALA A 14 6.07 24.56 6.54
CA ALA A 14 6.82 23.44 5.98
C ALA A 14 6.17 22.09 6.29
N ALA A 15 5.66 21.90 7.52
CA ALA A 15 4.94 20.69 7.91
C ALA A 15 3.60 20.55 7.15
N ALA A 16 2.87 21.64 6.94
CA ALA A 16 1.63 21.64 6.17
C ALA A 16 1.87 21.35 4.68
N ALA A 17 2.96 21.86 4.10
CA ALA A 17 3.33 21.58 2.71
C ALA A 17 3.83 20.15 2.49
N ALA A 18 4.38 19.50 3.53
CA ALA A 18 4.78 18.10 3.51
C ALA A 18 3.64 17.13 3.88
N ALA A 19 2.42 17.64 4.13
CA ALA A 19 1.28 16.79 4.41
C ALA A 19 0.82 16.09 3.14
N GLU A 20 1.14 14.80 3.04
CA GLU A 20 0.64 13.92 1.98
C GLU A 20 -0.88 13.88 2.02
N PHE A 21 -1.53 14.27 0.92
CA PHE A 21 -2.97 14.16 0.76
C PHE A 21 -3.34 12.70 0.50
N PHE A 22 -4.02 12.07 1.46
CA PHE A 22 -4.48 10.69 1.36
C PHE A 22 -6.01 10.67 1.23
N THR A 23 -6.51 10.15 0.11
CA THR A 23 -7.91 9.77 -0.03
C THR A 23 -8.06 8.31 0.40
N PRO A 24 -8.90 7.98 1.40
CA PRO A 24 -9.21 6.59 1.71
C PRO A 24 -9.78 5.91 0.47
N GLU A 25 -9.16 4.83 0.05
CA GLU A 25 -9.78 3.94 -0.93
C GLU A 25 -10.92 3.16 -0.27
N ASP A 26 -11.93 2.79 -1.06
CA ASP A 26 -13.10 2.04 -0.58
C ASP A 26 -12.75 0.57 -0.29
N VAL A 27 -11.81 0.00 -1.05
CA VAL A 27 -11.32 -1.37 -0.88
C VAL A 27 -9.80 -1.41 -1.03
N PRO A 28 -9.11 -2.41 -0.45
CA PRO A 28 -7.67 -2.55 -0.68
C PRO A 28 -7.34 -2.72 -2.15
N GLY A 29 -6.36 -1.95 -2.63
CA GLY A 29 -5.76 -2.13 -3.94
C GLY A 29 -5.14 -3.52 -4.13
N PRO A 30 -4.70 -3.86 -5.37
CA PRO A 30 -4.07 -5.14 -5.66
C PRO A 30 -2.67 -5.25 -5.01
N PRO A 31 -2.18 -6.47 -4.76
CA PRO A 31 -0.79 -6.68 -4.37
C PRO A 31 0.17 -6.32 -5.51
N GLU A 32 1.35 -5.84 -5.16
CA GLU A 32 2.36 -5.40 -6.11
C GLU A 32 3.50 -6.41 -6.28
N LYS A 33 4.31 -6.22 -7.33
CA LYS A 33 5.54 -7.00 -7.57
C LYS A 33 5.29 -8.50 -7.48
N VAL A 34 4.20 -8.96 -8.12
CA VAL A 34 3.80 -10.36 -8.12
C VAL A 34 4.81 -11.16 -8.92
N LEU A 35 5.40 -12.15 -8.27
CA LEU A 35 6.35 -13.09 -8.83
C LEU A 35 5.86 -14.51 -8.58
N VAL A 36 6.01 -15.36 -9.59
CA VAL A 36 5.50 -16.73 -9.62
C VAL A 36 6.61 -17.66 -10.09
N TRP A 37 6.87 -18.73 -9.33
CA TRP A 37 7.82 -19.77 -9.73
C TRP A 37 7.23 -21.16 -9.48
N PRO A 38 7.59 -22.16 -10.29
CA PRO A 38 7.37 -23.56 -9.94
C PRO A 38 8.06 -23.89 -8.61
N ALA A 39 7.34 -24.53 -7.69
CA ALA A 39 7.91 -25.04 -6.43
C ALA A 39 8.00 -26.57 -6.43
N SER A 40 7.06 -27.25 -7.09
CA SER A 40 7.09 -28.68 -7.39
C SER A 40 6.27 -28.99 -8.65
N ALA A 41 6.12 -30.27 -8.99
CA ALA A 41 5.24 -30.70 -10.08
C ALA A 41 3.75 -30.30 -9.88
N SER A 42 3.32 -30.00 -8.65
CA SER A 42 1.92 -29.68 -8.31
C SER A 42 1.77 -28.41 -7.47
N SER A 43 2.83 -27.61 -7.32
CA SER A 43 2.78 -26.39 -6.51
C SER A 43 3.60 -25.27 -7.11
N VAL A 44 3.18 -24.04 -6.82
CA VAL A 44 3.85 -22.80 -7.19
C VAL A 44 4.18 -21.99 -5.95
N ARG A 45 5.30 -21.28 -5.97
CA ARG A 45 5.64 -20.26 -5.00
C ARG A 45 5.19 -18.91 -5.54
N LEU A 46 4.45 -18.18 -4.70
CA LEU A 46 4.03 -16.81 -4.96
C LEU A 46 4.75 -15.88 -3.99
N GLN A 47 5.31 -14.80 -4.52
CA GLN A 47 5.85 -13.69 -3.74
C GLN A 47 5.25 -12.40 -4.26
N PHE A 48 4.85 -11.52 -3.36
CA PHE A 48 4.26 -10.22 -3.69
C PHE A 48 4.49 -9.24 -2.53
N SER A 49 4.26 -7.96 -2.79
CA SER A 49 4.22 -6.90 -1.78
C SER A 49 2.76 -6.51 -1.50
N PRO A 50 2.42 -6.12 -0.26
CA PRO A 50 1.12 -5.50 0.04
C PRO A 50 0.86 -4.27 -0.85
N PRO A 51 -0.41 -3.83 -0.97
CA PRO A 51 -0.73 -2.62 -1.72
C PRO A 51 -0.04 -1.40 -1.11
N LEU A 52 0.41 -0.46 -1.96
CA LEU A 52 0.97 0.80 -1.48
C LEU A 52 -0.11 1.66 -0.81
N GLY A 53 0.31 2.52 0.12
CA GLY A 53 -0.60 3.47 0.77
C GLY A 53 -1.54 2.88 1.82
N VAL A 54 -1.45 1.58 2.12
CA VAL A 54 -2.22 0.98 3.23
C VAL A 54 -1.62 1.42 4.57
N LYS A 55 -2.40 2.16 5.36
CA LYS A 55 -2.01 2.55 6.72
C LYS A 55 -2.08 1.35 7.67
N PRO A 56 -1.48 1.42 8.88
CA PRO A 56 -1.63 0.37 9.89
C PRO A 56 -3.09 0.04 10.24
N GLU A 57 -3.98 1.03 10.17
CA GLU A 57 -5.42 0.89 10.39
C GLU A 57 -6.15 0.24 9.19
N GLY A 58 -5.42 -0.02 8.11
CA GLY A 58 -5.93 -0.62 6.89
C GLY A 58 -6.50 0.40 5.91
N VAL A 59 -7.52 -0.04 5.17
CA VAL A 59 -8.17 0.73 4.11
C VAL A 59 -9.55 1.13 4.62
N ASN A 60 -9.82 2.43 4.66
CA ASN A 60 -11.03 3.00 5.29
C ASN A 60 -11.28 2.51 6.74
N GLY A 61 -10.21 2.27 7.50
CA GLY A 61 -10.30 1.78 8.89
C GLY A 61 -10.55 0.27 9.03
N ALA A 62 -10.51 -0.49 7.93
CA ALA A 62 -10.61 -1.94 7.93
C ALA A 62 -9.25 -2.59 7.58
N PRO A 63 -8.70 -3.47 8.44
CA PRO A 63 -7.44 -4.14 8.18
C PRO A 63 -7.55 -5.15 7.03
N VAL A 64 -6.47 -5.32 6.27
CA VAL A 64 -6.37 -6.39 5.25
C VAL A 64 -6.20 -7.73 5.95
N LEU A 65 -7.20 -8.62 5.82
CA LEU A 65 -7.22 -9.92 6.53
C LEU A 65 -6.46 -11.04 5.82
N GLY A 66 -6.23 -10.91 4.52
CA GLY A 66 -5.57 -11.94 3.71
C GLY A 66 -5.68 -11.66 2.22
N TYR A 67 -5.18 -12.61 1.41
CA TYR A 67 -5.12 -12.51 -0.04
C TYR A 67 -5.82 -13.71 -0.68
N LYS A 68 -6.55 -13.48 -1.77
CA LYS A 68 -7.15 -14.53 -2.59
C LYS A 68 -6.25 -14.81 -3.80
N VAL A 69 -5.78 -16.04 -3.93
CA VAL A 69 -5.03 -16.51 -5.10
C VAL A 69 -5.99 -17.25 -6.02
N GLN A 70 -6.01 -16.90 -7.31
CA GLN A 70 -6.80 -17.58 -8.33
C GLN A 70 -5.87 -18.02 -9.46
N LEU A 71 -5.88 -19.31 -9.78
CA LEU A 71 -5.11 -19.89 -10.87
C LEU A 71 -6.05 -20.22 -12.03
N ALA A 72 -5.75 -19.70 -13.22
CA ALA A 72 -6.47 -20.03 -14.44
C ALA A 72 -5.57 -20.88 -15.34
N ARG A 73 -6.14 -21.97 -15.89
CA ARG A 73 -5.49 -22.77 -16.92
C ARG A 73 -5.75 -22.12 -18.27
N ARG A 74 -4.71 -21.92 -19.10
CA ARG A 74 -4.90 -21.55 -20.51
C ARG A 74 -5.56 -22.71 -21.25
N VAL A 75 -6.60 -22.40 -22.01
CA VAL A 75 -7.41 -23.41 -22.72
C VAL A 75 -6.82 -23.70 -24.11
N ASP A 76 -6.01 -22.79 -24.66
CA ASP A 76 -5.43 -22.91 -26.00
C ASP A 76 -3.90 -22.96 -25.92
N GLU A 77 -3.33 -24.16 -26.15
CA GLU A 77 -1.92 -24.42 -26.49
C GLU A 77 -1.85 -25.46 -27.62
#